data_AF-A0A7V2EZ01-F1
#
_entry.id   AF-A0A7V2EZ01-F1
#
_cell.length_a   1.000
_cell.length_b   1.000
_cell.length_c   1.000
_cell.angle_alpha   90.00
_cell.angle_beta   90.00
_cell.angle_gamma   90.00
#
_symmetry.space_group_name_H-M   'P 1'
#
loop_
_entity.id
_entity.type
_entity.pdbx_description
1 polymer ?
#
loop_
_entity_poly.entity_id
_entity_poly.type
_entity_poly.pdbx_seq_one_letter_code
_entity_poly.pdbx_strand_id
1 'polypeptide(L)'
;VERTVQSIVDKLGIKNLDWVICYQSRVGPLQWLGPSAEDEIGRAARDGKSIVMVPVSFVSEHSETLVELDMEYRKIAGELGVAAYERVPTVSDEPAFMAALKELVVEALKGGPGPAITTGNGARVCAADCPACPLNEEQVDV
;
A
#
# COMPACT_ATOMS: atom_id res chain seq x y z
N VAL A 1 -2.67 1.81 4.23
CA VAL A 1 -2.69 2.06 2.77
C VAL A 1 -2.99 3.52 2.48
N GLU A 2 -4.21 4.01 2.74
CA GLU A 2 -4.63 5.39 2.40
C GLU A 2 -3.67 6.48 2.90
N ARG A 3 -3.30 6.48 4.19
CA ARG A 3 -2.35 7.47 4.74
C ARG A 3 -0.97 7.42 4.08
N THR A 4 -0.51 6.21 3.72
CA THR A 4 0.75 6.01 3.02
C THR A 4 0.67 6.61 1.62
N VAL A 5 -0.39 6.31 0.87
CA VAL A 5 -0.63 6.84 -0.48
C VAL A 5 -0.76 8.36 -0.46
N GLN A 6 -1.54 8.92 0.47
CA GLN A 6 -1.66 10.36 0.63
C GLN A 6 -0.29 11.01 0.88
N SER A 7 0.53 10.43 1.78
CA SER A 7 1.87 10.94 2.06
C SER A 7 2.81 10.88 0.85
N ILE A 8 2.67 9.86 0.00
CA ILE A 8 3.42 9.76 -1.26
C ILE A 8 2.98 10.87 -2.22
N VAL A 9 1.68 11.03 -2.44
CA VAL A 9 1.10 12.06 -3.33
C VAL A 9 1.50 13.47 -2.89
N ASP A 10 1.39 13.76 -1.59
CA ASP A 10 1.77 15.06 -1.02
C ASP A 10 3.27 15.35 -1.26
N LYS A 11 4.12 14.34 -1.08
CA LYS A 11 5.58 14.45 -1.33
C LYS A 11 5.92 14.60 -2.81
N LEU A 12 5.15 13.98 -3.72
CA LEU A 12 5.35 14.15 -5.17
C LEU A 12 5.08 15.59 -5.60
N GLY A 13 4.17 16.30 -4.92
CA GLY A 13 3.90 17.72 -5.19
C GLY A 13 3.34 18.01 -6.59
N ILE A 14 2.83 16.99 -7.28
CA ILE A 14 2.28 17.12 -8.64
C ILE A 14 0.87 17.69 -8.55
N LYS A 15 0.69 18.91 -9.07
CA LYS A 15 -0.61 19.57 -9.09
C LYS A 15 -1.61 18.81 -9.95
N ASN A 16 -2.81 18.55 -9.41
CA ASN A 16 -3.89 17.84 -10.09
C ASN A 16 -3.48 16.44 -10.57
N LEU A 17 -2.63 15.73 -9.80
CA LEU A 17 -2.31 14.34 -10.08
C LEU A 17 -3.60 13.50 -10.08
N ASP A 18 -3.82 12.77 -11.16
CA ASP A 18 -4.92 11.80 -11.29
C ASP A 18 -4.46 10.47 -10.71
N TRP A 19 -4.98 10.10 -9.53
CA TRP A 19 -4.62 8.87 -8.82
C TRP A 19 -5.83 8.29 -8.10
N VAL A 20 -5.80 6.99 -7.87
CA VAL A 20 -6.83 6.24 -7.15
C VAL A 20 -6.21 5.05 -6.44
N ILE A 21 -6.76 4.66 -5.30
CA ILE A 21 -6.43 3.39 -4.65
C ILE A 21 -7.39 2.34 -5.21
N CYS A 22 -6.83 1.23 -5.69
CA CYS A 22 -7.59 0.06 -6.12
C CYS A 22 -7.07 -1.18 -5.41
N TYR A 23 -7.84 -2.27 -5.48
CA TYR A 23 -7.57 -3.52 -4.78
C TYR A 23 -7.41 -4.67 -5.76
N GLN A 24 -6.44 -5.54 -5.51
CA GLN A 24 -6.10 -6.71 -6.34
C GLN A 24 -6.46 -8.03 -5.65
N SER A 25 -6.26 -9.15 -6.35
CA SER A 25 -6.32 -10.51 -5.80
C SER A 25 -7.65 -10.88 -5.12
N ARG A 26 -8.79 -10.50 -5.71
CA ARG A 26 -10.11 -10.91 -5.21
C ARG A 26 -10.33 -12.41 -5.42
N VAL A 27 -10.72 -13.14 -4.38
CA VAL A 27 -11.00 -14.58 -4.46
C VAL A 27 -12.39 -14.91 -3.93
N GLY A 28 -13.14 -15.73 -4.67
CA GLY A 28 -14.46 -16.21 -4.23
C GLY A 28 -15.57 -15.16 -4.29
N PRO A 29 -16.79 -15.52 -3.88
CA PRO A 29 -18.01 -14.76 -4.18
C PRO A 29 -18.32 -13.64 -3.18
N LEU A 30 -17.49 -13.44 -2.15
CA LEU A 30 -17.74 -12.44 -1.12
C LEU A 30 -17.54 -11.03 -1.66
N GLN A 31 -18.19 -10.05 -1.03
CA GLN A 31 -17.99 -8.65 -1.38
C GLN A 31 -16.59 -8.20 -0.95
N TRP A 32 -15.79 -7.80 -1.93
CA TRP A 32 -14.44 -7.27 -1.72
C TRP A 32 -14.43 -5.74 -1.74
N LEU A 33 -13.37 -5.16 -1.18
CA LEU A 33 -13.10 -3.72 -1.30
C LEU A 33 -12.93 -3.33 -2.78
N GLY A 34 -13.38 -2.13 -3.11
CA GLY A 34 -13.33 -1.60 -4.47
C GLY A 34 -12.81 -0.16 -4.52
N PRO A 35 -12.44 0.31 -5.72
CA PRO A 35 -12.55 -0.38 -7.02
C PRO A 35 -11.50 -1.50 -7.20
N SER A 36 -11.74 -2.48 -8.09
CA SER A 36 -10.67 -3.44 -8.42
C SER A 36 -9.63 -2.80 -9.32
N ALA A 37 -8.42 -3.35 -9.31
CA ALA A 37 -7.40 -2.98 -10.29
C ALA A 37 -7.89 -3.19 -11.73
N GLU A 38 -8.62 -4.27 -12.02
CA GLU A 38 -9.21 -4.53 -13.35
C GLU A 38 -10.22 -3.47 -13.76
N ASP A 39 -11.11 -3.05 -12.86
CA ASP A 39 -12.09 -1.97 -13.10
C ASP A 39 -11.39 -0.66 -13.48
N GLU A 40 -10.29 -0.36 -12.79
CA GLU A 40 -9.50 0.85 -12.99
C GLU A 40 -8.64 0.80 -14.27
N ILE A 41 -8.09 -0.36 -14.62
CA ILE A 41 -7.44 -0.57 -15.92
C ILE A 41 -8.45 -0.34 -17.06
N GLY A 42 -9.67 -0.87 -16.92
CA GLY A 42 -10.75 -0.64 -17.88
C GLY A 42 -11.19 0.82 -17.95
N ARG A 43 -11.20 1.54 -16.82
CA ARG A 43 -11.49 2.99 -16.80
C ARG A 43 -10.41 3.78 -17.53
N ALA A 44 -9.15 3.54 -17.20
CA ALA A 44 -8.02 4.20 -17.85
C ALA A 44 -8.01 3.98 -19.37
N ALA A 45 -8.35 2.78 -19.84
CA ALA A 45 -8.50 2.50 -21.27
C ALA A 45 -9.60 3.35 -21.92
N ARG A 46 -10.79 3.43 -21.32
CA ARG A 46 -11.90 4.27 -21.82
C ARG A 46 -11.54 5.76 -21.84
N ASP A 47 -10.76 6.20 -20.87
CA ASP A 47 -10.34 7.60 -20.73
C ASP A 47 -9.09 7.94 -21.57
N GLY A 48 -8.51 6.95 -22.28
CA GLY A 48 -7.31 7.12 -23.09
C GLY A 48 -6.06 7.47 -22.27
N LYS A 49 -5.96 6.98 -21.03
CA LYS A 49 -4.89 7.29 -20.08
C LYS A 49 -3.81 6.20 -20.07
N SER A 50 -2.59 6.60 -19.75
CA SER A 50 -1.52 5.68 -19.34
C SER A 50 -1.62 5.36 -17.86
N ILE A 51 -1.12 4.19 -17.46
CA ILE A 51 -1.16 3.67 -16.09
C ILE A 51 0.26 3.59 -15.53
N VAL A 52 0.42 4.10 -14.31
CA VAL A 52 1.57 3.80 -13.43
C VAL A 52 1.03 3.01 -12.23
N MET A 53 1.31 1.71 -12.19
CA MET A 53 0.85 0.79 -11.15
C MET A 53 1.86 0.78 -9.99
N VAL A 54 1.40 1.03 -8.76
CA VAL A 54 2.28 1.12 -7.57
C VAL A 54 1.85 0.08 -6.52
N PRO A 55 2.65 -0.99 -6.28
CA PRO A 55 2.34 -2.01 -5.27
C PRO A 55 2.63 -1.51 -3.84
N VAL A 56 1.83 -0.57 -3.33
CA VAL A 56 2.11 0.18 -2.10
C VAL A 56 2.04 -0.66 -0.81
N SER A 57 1.39 -1.83 -0.83
CA SER A 57 1.19 -2.69 0.34
C SER A 57 2.31 -3.70 0.56
N PHE A 58 3.29 -3.76 -0.33
CA PHE A 58 4.39 -4.73 -0.27
C PHE A 58 5.74 -4.05 -0.38
N VAL A 59 6.72 -4.62 0.32
CA VAL A 59 8.09 -4.09 0.36
C VAL A 59 9.08 -4.91 -0.45
N SER A 60 8.70 -6.12 -0.86
CA SER A 60 9.50 -7.03 -1.68
C SER A 60 8.67 -7.55 -2.83
N GLU A 61 9.32 -7.98 -3.90
CA GLU A 61 8.64 -8.64 -5.02
C GLU A 61 8.15 -10.04 -4.62
N HIS A 62 7.01 -10.45 -5.17
CA HIS A 62 6.42 -11.79 -5.02
C HIS A 62 5.43 -12.07 -6.17
N SER A 63 4.69 -13.18 -6.12
CA SER A 63 3.75 -13.58 -7.18
C SER A 63 2.74 -12.50 -7.56
N GLU A 64 2.20 -11.81 -6.57
CA GLU A 64 1.16 -10.80 -6.74
C GLU A 64 1.73 -9.48 -7.31
N THR A 65 3.05 -9.32 -7.43
CA THR A 65 3.67 -8.23 -8.18
C THR A 65 4.19 -8.70 -9.54
N LEU A 66 4.99 -9.77 -9.57
CA LEU A 66 5.68 -10.24 -10.77
C LEU A 66 4.78 -11.00 -11.75
N VAL A 67 3.72 -11.64 -11.26
CA VAL A 67 2.78 -12.38 -12.11
C VAL A 67 1.53 -11.55 -12.31
N GLU A 68 0.83 -11.21 -11.23
CA GLU A 68 -0.46 -10.51 -11.33
C GLU A 68 -0.29 -9.12 -11.97
N LEU A 69 0.60 -8.25 -11.46
CA LEU A 69 0.74 -6.90 -12.02
C LEU A 69 1.53 -6.85 -13.33
N ASP A 70 2.66 -7.57 -13.42
CA ASP A 70 3.58 -7.48 -14.56
C ASP A 70 3.16 -8.32 -15.78
N MET A 71 2.45 -9.43 -15.57
CA MET A 71 2.02 -10.31 -16.66
C MET A 71 0.52 -10.21 -16.90
N GLU A 72 -0.31 -10.45 -15.89
CA GLU A 72 -1.76 -10.56 -16.07
C GLU A 72 -2.39 -9.20 -16.34
N TYR A 73 -2.17 -8.22 -15.47
CA TYR A 73 -2.74 -6.88 -15.63
C TYR A 73 -2.11 -6.10 -16.78
N ARG A 74 -0.80 -6.28 -17.04
CA ARG A 74 -0.15 -5.72 -18.24
C ARG A 74 -0.79 -6.28 -19.51
N LYS A 75 -1.10 -7.58 -19.54
CA LYS A 75 -1.80 -8.21 -20.67
C LYS A 75 -3.21 -7.63 -20.83
N ILE A 76 -3.99 -7.53 -19.76
CA ILE A 76 -5.35 -6.94 -19.78
C ILE A 76 -5.30 -5.49 -20.28
N ALA A 77 -4.36 -4.68 -19.78
CA ALA A 77 -4.18 -3.29 -20.20
C ALA A 77 -3.87 -3.20 -21.72
N GLY A 78 -3.04 -4.10 -22.24
CA GLY A 78 -2.75 -4.20 -23.67
C GLY A 78 -3.98 -4.59 -24.51
N GLU A 79 -4.75 -5.58 -24.05
CA GLU A 79 -5.98 -6.03 -24.72
C GLU A 79 -7.06 -4.95 -24.76
N LEU A 80 -7.13 -4.10 -23.73
CA LEU A 80 -8.07 -2.98 -23.63
C LEU A 80 -7.58 -1.70 -24.33
N GLY A 81 -6.33 -1.66 -24.82
CA GLY A 81 -5.78 -0.52 -25.55
C GLY A 81 -5.31 0.65 -24.66
N VAL A 82 -4.88 0.37 -23.42
CA VAL A 82 -4.24 1.37 -22.56
C VAL A 82 -2.97 1.91 -23.23
N ALA A 83 -2.79 3.24 -23.22
CA ALA A 83 -1.72 3.90 -23.98
C ALA A 83 -0.30 3.51 -23.54
N ALA A 84 -0.09 3.33 -22.23
CA ALA A 84 1.12 2.77 -21.65
C ALA A 84 0.80 2.18 -20.27
N TYR A 85 1.50 1.11 -19.87
CA TYR A 85 1.36 0.49 -18.57
C TYR A 85 2.76 0.25 -18.00
N GLU A 86 3.07 0.92 -16.89
CA GLU A 86 4.32 0.72 -16.17
C GLU A 86 4.06 0.42 -14.70
N ARG A 87 4.77 -0.58 -14.17
CA ARG A 87 4.73 -0.92 -12.74
C ARG A 87 5.97 -0.38 -12.06
N VAL A 88 5.79 0.28 -10.94
CA VAL A 88 6.88 0.70 -10.06
C VAL A 88 7.39 -0.53 -9.28
N PRO A 89 8.72 -0.76 -9.21
CA PRO A 89 9.29 -1.77 -8.32
C PRO A 89 8.87 -1.56 -6.87
N THR A 90 8.78 -2.65 -6.12
CA THR A 90 8.71 -2.57 -4.66
C THR A 90 9.97 -1.93 -4.10
N VAL A 91 9.89 -1.41 -2.87
CA VAL A 91 11.00 -0.64 -2.27
C VAL A 91 12.25 -1.48 -2.02
N SER A 92 12.12 -2.80 -1.86
CA SER A 92 13.20 -3.76 -1.72
C SER A 92 14.26 -3.30 -0.71
N ASP A 93 15.49 -3.13 -1.17
CA ASP A 93 16.70 -2.78 -0.44
C ASP A 93 17.14 -1.32 -0.68
N GLU A 94 16.22 -0.46 -1.14
CA GLU A 94 16.48 0.96 -1.32
C GLU A 94 17.14 1.55 -0.07
N PRO A 95 18.31 2.23 -0.19
CA PRO A 95 19.08 2.68 0.97
C PRO A 95 18.28 3.56 1.94
N ALA A 96 17.38 4.39 1.42
CA ALA A 96 16.50 5.24 2.23
C ALA A 96 15.49 4.42 3.06
N PHE A 97 14.99 3.31 2.52
CA PHE A 97 14.10 2.41 3.24
C PHE A 97 14.83 1.63 4.32
N MET A 98 16.02 1.10 3.99
CA MET A 98 16.86 0.42 4.97
C MET A 98 17.30 1.35 6.12
N ALA A 99 17.60 2.62 5.81
CA ALA A 99 17.88 3.64 6.82
C ALA A 99 16.67 3.91 7.72
N ALA A 100 15.47 4.05 7.14
CA ALA A 100 14.24 4.24 7.90
C ALA A 100 13.92 3.05 8.81
N LEU A 101 14.10 1.80 8.34
CA LEU A 101 13.93 0.61 9.17
C LEU A 101 14.92 0.59 10.35
N LYS A 102 16.19 0.93 10.10
CA LYS A 102 17.20 1.06 11.16
C LYS A 102 16.78 2.11 12.19
N GLU A 103 16.33 3.28 11.75
CA GLU A 103 15.86 4.35 12.64
C GLU A 103 14.70 3.89 13.50
N LEU A 104 13.69 3.23 12.91
CA LEU A 104 12.54 2.68 13.65
C LEU A 104 12.97 1.71 14.75
N VAL A 105 13.92 0.81 14.46
CA VAL A 105 14.45 -0.15 15.44
C VAL A 105 15.25 0.57 16.54
N VAL A 106 16.12 1.51 16.18
CA VAL A 106 16.92 2.27 17.13
C VAL A 106 16.05 3.10 18.06
N GLU A 107 15.02 3.78 17.53
CA GLU A 107 14.06 4.55 18.36
C GLU A 107 13.25 3.62 19.28
N ALA A 108 12.81 2.46 18.80
CA ALA A 108 12.13 1.48 19.64
C ALA A 108 13.01 1.01 20.81
N LEU A 109 14.32 0.84 20.60
CA LEU A 109 15.26 0.41 21.64
C LEU A 109 15.58 1.50 22.69
N LYS A 110 15.37 2.78 22.39
CA LYS A 110 15.67 3.91 23.30
C LYS A 110 14.63 4.15 24.41
N GLY A 111 13.56 3.34 24.49
CA GLY A 111 12.27 3.68 25.11
C GLY A 111 12.21 4.38 26.49
N GLY A 112 11.11 5.15 26.68
CA GLY A 112 10.48 5.54 27.95
C GLY A 112 9.15 4.80 28.19
N PRO A 113 8.30 5.16 29.18
CA PRO A 113 7.10 4.36 29.51
C PRO A 113 6.06 4.35 28.38
N GLY A 114 5.91 3.22 27.68
CA GLY A 114 4.94 2.98 26.61
C GLY A 114 5.39 1.88 25.62
N PRO A 115 4.52 1.44 24.68
CA PRO A 115 4.91 0.46 23.67
C PRO A 115 5.97 1.05 22.73
N ALA A 116 7.09 0.33 22.57
CA ALA A 116 8.25 0.73 21.78
C ALA A 116 7.99 0.90 20.28
N ILE A 117 6.93 0.25 19.76
CA ILE A 117 6.49 0.36 18.37
C ILE A 117 5.17 1.12 18.36
N THR A 118 5.20 2.34 17.84
CA THR A 118 4.03 3.21 17.69
C THR A 118 3.72 3.38 16.20
N THR A 119 2.55 3.93 15.88
CA THR A 119 2.26 4.28 14.50
C THR A 119 3.12 5.48 14.07
N GLY A 120 3.19 5.77 12.76
CA GLY A 120 4.09 6.83 12.23
C GLY A 120 3.90 8.24 12.79
N ASN A 121 2.86 8.51 13.60
CA ASN A 121 2.67 9.78 14.30
C ASN A 121 2.93 9.69 15.83
N GLY A 122 3.47 8.58 16.32
CA GLY A 122 3.75 8.35 17.73
C GLY A 122 2.51 8.06 18.59
N ALA A 123 1.32 7.96 18.00
CA ALA A 123 0.06 7.78 18.72
C ALA A 123 -0.76 6.58 18.20
N ARG A 124 -1.84 6.24 18.91
CA ARG A 124 -2.84 5.30 18.38
C ARG A 124 -3.59 5.96 17.22
N VAL A 125 -3.79 5.18 16.15
CA VAL A 125 -4.64 5.57 15.01
C VAL A 125 -6.06 5.09 15.21
N CYS A 126 -6.23 3.93 15.87
CA CYS A 126 -7.52 3.45 16.33
C CYS A 126 -8.01 4.25 17.54
N ALA A 127 -9.34 4.28 17.72
CA ALA A 127 -9.95 4.82 18.92
C ALA A 127 -9.44 4.03 20.15
N ALA A 128 -9.17 4.74 21.24
CA ALA A 128 -8.58 4.14 22.45
C ALA A 128 -9.48 3.04 23.06
N ASP A 129 -10.79 3.18 22.87
CA ASP A 129 -11.85 2.28 23.31
C ASP A 129 -12.21 1.20 22.27
N CYS A 130 -11.39 1.00 21.22
CA CYS A 130 -11.65 -0.01 20.20
C CYS A 130 -11.77 -1.41 20.86
N PRO A 131 -12.97 -2.01 20.91
CA PRO A 131 -13.23 -3.20 21.73
C PRO A 131 -12.55 -4.46 21.19
N ALA A 132 -12.09 -4.42 19.93
CA ALA A 132 -11.34 -5.48 19.28
C ALA A 132 -9.83 -5.18 19.20
N CYS A 133 -9.33 -4.17 19.93
CA CYS A 133 -7.92 -3.87 19.91
C CYS A 133 -7.15 -4.95 20.69
N PRO A 134 -6.20 -5.67 20.04
CA PRO A 134 -5.40 -6.69 20.72
C PRO A 134 -4.46 -6.11 21.79
N LEU A 135 -4.36 -4.77 21.89
CA LEU A 135 -3.63 -4.05 22.93
C LEU A 135 -4.51 -3.64 24.12
N ASN A 136 -5.83 -3.91 24.07
CA ASN A 136 -6.78 -3.55 25.13
C ASN A 136 -6.99 -4.68 26.16
N GLU A 137 -6.36 -5.85 26.00
CA GLU A 137 -6.36 -6.88 27.03
C GLU A 137 -5.24 -6.61 28.05
N GLU A 138 -5.62 -6.57 29.34
CA GLU A 138 -4.69 -6.83 30.44
C GLU A 138 -3.91 -8.10 30.10
N GLN A 139 -2.58 -8.04 30.20
CA GLN A 139 -1.70 -9.18 30.00
C GLN A 139 -2.21 -10.35 30.85
N VAL A 140 -2.83 -11.35 30.23
CA VAL A 140 -3.05 -12.64 30.88
C VAL A 140 -1.68 -13.29 30.93
N ASP A 141 -1.10 -13.32 32.13
CA ASP A 141 0.14 -14.04 32.44
C ASP A 141 0.09 -15.45 31.83
N VAL A 142 1.11 -15.78 31.03
CA VAL A 142 1.42 -17.15 30.57
C VAL A 142 2.62 -17.67 31.35
#